data_AF-A0A7C3Q034-F1
#
_entry.id   AF-A0A7C3Q034-F1
#
_cell.length_a   1.000
_cell.length_b   1.000
_cell.length_c   1.000
_cell.angle_alpha   90.00
_cell.angle_beta   90.00
_cell.angle_gamma   90.00
#
_symmetry.space_group_name_H-M   'P 1'
#
loop_
_entity.id
_entity.type
_entity.pdbx_description
1 polymer ?
#
loop_
_entity_poly.entity_id
_entity_poly.type
_entity_poly.pdbx_seq_one_letter_code
_entity_poly.pdbx_strand_id
1 'polypeptide(L)'
;MERRRRSILPASLVFAISMWPALASAQCELQKLIGNATGDERFFGGAVHLAGNRCIIGAGAGTFSAYEGEAHIFERGEDGVWVRTAVLRADDGERDNGFGAAVALQGSQAFVGAPSTRDNGSRGAVYVFQFDGLQWRQIQRLAGEGAQTSARMGASVAVDGEYLAAGAWGGAGLAVLRMSSASSRAGSGCKWLDWHRGSATKWAAQ
;
A
#
# COMPACT_ATOMS: atom_id res chain seq x y z
N MET A 1 62.39 9.89 65.50
CA MET A 1 61.66 8.88 64.69
C MET A 1 60.19 8.99 65.08
N GLU A 2 59.44 9.70 64.24
CA GLU A 2 58.04 10.07 64.43
C GLU A 2 57.14 8.97 63.83
N ARG A 3 56.14 8.45 64.56
CA ARG A 3 54.94 7.86 63.93
C ARG A 3 53.67 8.43 64.60
N ARG A 4 53.09 9.44 63.93
CA ARG A 4 51.74 9.97 64.12
C ARG A 4 50.72 8.95 63.57
N ARG A 5 49.76 8.52 64.40
CA ARG A 5 48.34 8.96 64.46
C ARG A 5 47.50 8.71 63.19
N ARG A 6 46.47 7.87 63.29
CA ARG A 6 45.02 8.23 63.43
C ARG A 6 44.11 7.17 62.81
N SER A 7 43.16 6.71 63.63
CA SER A 7 41.93 6.01 63.28
C SER A 7 41.01 6.89 62.42
N ILE A 8 40.51 6.36 61.30
CA ILE A 8 39.45 6.97 60.49
C ILE A 8 38.50 5.84 60.05
N LEU A 9 37.23 5.94 60.42
CA LEU A 9 36.13 5.12 59.91
C LEU A 9 35.73 5.60 58.50
N PRO A 10 35.36 4.74 57.54
CA PRO A 10 34.50 5.15 56.42
C PRO A 10 33.04 4.83 56.77
N ALA A 11 32.14 5.82 56.80
CA ALA A 11 31.42 6.42 55.66
C ALA A 11 30.28 5.51 55.14
N SER A 12 29.06 5.99 55.37
CA SER A 12 27.76 5.36 55.10
C SER A 12 27.35 5.37 53.62
N LEU A 13 26.33 4.54 53.30
CA LEU A 13 25.41 4.56 52.13
C LEU A 13 26.06 4.26 50.75
N VAL A 14 25.50 3.44 49.85
CA VAL A 14 24.17 3.53 49.22
C VAL A 14 23.79 2.12 48.70
N PHE A 15 22.67 1.56 49.14
CA PHE A 15 21.98 0.53 48.34
C PHE A 15 21.22 1.30 47.25
N ALA A 16 21.77 1.32 46.05
CA ALA A 16 21.02 1.76 44.89
C ALA A 16 19.89 0.76 44.70
N ILE A 17 18.66 1.19 45.01
CA ILE A 17 17.45 0.52 44.56
C ILE A 17 17.64 0.29 43.07
N SER A 18 17.51 -0.95 42.64
CA SER A 18 17.40 -1.34 41.25
C SER A 18 16.19 -0.62 40.64
N MET A 19 16.37 0.63 40.22
CA MET A 19 15.54 1.25 39.21
C MET A 19 15.89 0.55 37.91
N TRP A 20 15.36 -0.65 37.74
CA TRP A 20 14.93 -0.99 36.40
C TRP A 20 13.92 0.08 36.02
N PRO A 21 14.18 0.94 35.01
CA PRO A 21 13.07 1.66 34.45
C PRO A 21 12.16 0.58 33.92
N ALA A 22 10.97 0.45 34.54
CA ALA A 22 9.87 -0.24 33.91
C ALA A 22 9.80 0.36 32.50
N LEU A 23 10.01 -0.47 31.49
CA LEU A 23 9.75 -0.14 30.10
C LEU A 23 8.25 0.09 30.00
N ALA A 24 7.79 1.25 30.47
CA ALA A 24 6.54 1.81 30.06
C ALA A 24 6.76 2.12 28.59
N SER A 25 6.35 1.20 27.71
CA SER A 25 6.24 1.44 26.29
C SER A 25 5.21 2.54 26.12
N ALA A 26 5.64 3.79 26.26
CA ALA A 26 4.85 4.93 25.88
C ALA A 26 4.52 4.74 24.40
N GLN A 27 3.23 4.67 24.08
CA GLN A 27 2.75 4.85 22.73
C GLN A 27 3.04 6.30 22.34
N CYS A 28 4.28 6.57 21.95
CA CYS A 28 4.71 7.86 21.45
C CYS A 28 4.39 7.90 19.95
N GLU A 29 3.54 8.83 19.54
CA GLU A 29 3.39 9.17 18.13
C GLU A 29 4.72 9.75 17.64
N LEU A 30 5.50 8.97 16.87
CA LEU A 30 6.79 9.43 16.33
C LEU A 30 6.60 10.50 15.25
N GLN A 31 5.57 10.35 14.42
CA GLN A 31 5.26 11.27 13.35
C GLN A 31 3.82 11.12 12.88
N LYS A 32 3.18 12.24 12.56
CA LYS A 32 1.90 12.28 11.87
C LYS A 32 2.09 12.40 10.37
N LEU A 33 1.48 11.51 9.60
CA LEU A 33 1.35 11.66 8.14
C LEU A 33 0.01 12.31 7.85
N ILE A 34 0.05 13.51 7.27
CA ILE A 34 -1.14 14.35 7.07
C ILE A 34 -1.36 14.51 5.56
N GLY A 35 -2.56 14.14 5.11
CA GLY A 35 -3.10 14.57 3.83
C GLY A 35 -4.00 15.80 4.00
N ASN A 36 -4.42 16.38 2.88
CA ASN A 36 -5.37 17.47 2.85
C ASN A 36 -6.80 16.94 2.88
N ALA A 37 -7.62 17.38 3.84
CA ALA A 37 -9.02 16.96 3.98
C ALA A 37 -9.97 17.45 2.85
N THR A 38 -9.41 17.99 1.76
CA THR A 38 -10.14 18.54 0.63
C THR A 38 -9.58 18.03 -0.70
N GLY A 39 -10.37 18.16 -1.77
CA GLY A 39 -9.99 17.66 -3.09
C GLY A 39 -9.82 16.14 -3.10
N ASP A 40 -8.85 15.70 -3.90
CA ASP A 40 -8.53 14.29 -4.15
C ASP A 40 -7.89 13.59 -2.93
N GLU A 41 -7.35 14.35 -1.96
CA GLU A 41 -6.78 13.82 -0.70
C GLU A 41 -7.82 13.69 0.43
N ARG A 42 -9.10 14.04 0.18
CA ARG A 42 -10.15 14.10 1.21
C ARG A 42 -10.26 12.85 2.08
N PHE A 43 -10.00 11.68 1.51
CA PHE A 43 -10.09 10.38 2.19
C PHE A 43 -8.72 9.79 2.50
N PHE A 44 -7.67 10.63 2.58
CA PHE A 44 -6.33 10.21 2.93
C PHE A 44 -6.34 9.37 4.22
N GLY A 45 -5.75 8.18 4.16
CA GLY A 45 -5.79 7.21 5.25
C GLY A 45 -6.94 6.21 5.15
N GLY A 46 -7.78 6.28 4.11
CA GLY A 46 -8.89 5.35 3.88
C GLY A 46 -8.42 3.92 3.61
N ALA A 47 -7.21 3.75 3.09
CA ALA A 47 -6.52 2.47 2.99
C ALA A 47 -5.02 2.66 3.26
N VAL A 48 -4.38 1.64 3.84
CA VAL A 48 -2.95 1.70 4.17
C VAL A 48 -2.31 0.34 3.98
N HIS A 49 -1.06 0.34 3.49
CA HIS A 49 -0.19 -0.83 3.51
C HIS A 49 1.24 -0.41 3.81
N LEU A 50 1.88 -1.11 4.75
CA LEU A 50 3.27 -0.89 5.15
C LEU A 50 4.14 -2.08 4.72
N ALA A 51 5.18 -1.82 3.94
CA ALA A 51 6.15 -2.82 3.51
C ALA A 51 7.58 -2.30 3.72
N GLY A 52 8.27 -2.81 4.76
CA GLY A 52 9.63 -2.39 5.10
C GLY A 52 9.74 -0.91 5.45
N ASN A 53 10.47 -0.15 4.62
CA ASN A 53 10.65 1.30 4.76
C ASN A 53 9.67 2.11 3.91
N ARG A 54 8.70 1.48 3.26
CA ARG A 54 7.75 2.14 2.39
C ARG A 54 6.32 1.94 2.87
N CYS A 55 5.53 3.00 2.83
CA CYS A 55 4.12 3.01 3.16
C CYS A 55 3.35 3.55 1.96
N ILE A 56 2.23 2.90 1.62
CA ILE A 56 1.26 3.44 0.68
C ILE A 56 0.00 3.79 1.44
N ILE A 57 -0.55 4.97 1.16
CA ILE A 57 -1.78 5.48 1.76
C ILE A 57 -2.74 5.83 0.64
N GLY A 58 -3.90 5.17 0.63
CA GLY A 58 -5.00 5.49 -0.26
C GLY A 58 -5.78 6.71 0.22
N ALA A 59 -6.19 7.53 -0.73
CA ALA A 59 -7.14 8.62 -0.56
C ALA A 59 -8.42 8.39 -1.39
N GLY A 60 -8.77 7.11 -1.63
CA GLY A 60 -10.00 6.75 -2.31
C GLY A 60 -11.20 6.74 -1.38
N ALA A 61 -12.30 7.32 -1.83
CA ALA A 61 -13.57 7.43 -1.11
C ALA A 61 -14.34 6.09 -0.97
N GLY A 62 -13.66 4.97 -1.16
CA GLY A 62 -14.27 3.63 -1.21
C GLY A 62 -15.28 3.48 -2.35
N THR A 63 -16.20 2.54 -2.17
CA THR A 63 -17.10 2.03 -3.22
C THR A 63 -18.37 2.86 -3.44
N PHE A 64 -18.49 4.07 -2.87
CA PHE A 64 -19.75 4.85 -2.85
C PHE A 64 -19.63 6.30 -3.31
N SER A 65 -18.51 6.66 -3.92
CA SER A 65 -18.26 8.04 -4.28
C SER A 65 -17.71 8.16 -5.69
N ALA A 66 -18.07 9.26 -6.34
CA ALA A 66 -17.60 9.64 -7.66
C ALA A 66 -16.32 10.51 -7.61
N TYR A 67 -15.66 10.61 -6.45
CA TYR A 67 -14.40 11.34 -6.35
C TYR A 67 -13.27 10.55 -6.98
N GLU A 68 -12.47 11.29 -7.73
CA GLU A 68 -11.18 10.87 -8.22
C GLU A 68 -10.24 10.80 -7.01
N GLY A 69 -9.78 9.59 -6.67
CA GLY A 69 -8.89 9.41 -5.54
C GLY A 69 -7.44 9.25 -5.97
N GLU A 70 -6.56 9.21 -4.99
CA GLU A 70 -5.11 9.08 -5.16
C GLU A 70 -4.53 8.00 -4.25
N ALA A 71 -3.29 7.60 -4.50
CA ALA A 71 -2.50 6.87 -3.53
C ALA A 71 -1.14 7.55 -3.33
N HIS A 72 -0.71 7.69 -2.09
CA HIS A 72 0.50 8.40 -1.71
C HIS A 72 1.56 7.42 -1.23
N ILE A 73 2.79 7.56 -1.71
CA ILE A 73 3.93 6.78 -1.25
C ILE A 73 4.73 7.62 -0.26
N PHE A 74 4.98 7.03 0.90
CA PHE A 74 5.89 7.54 1.90
C PHE A 74 7.06 6.60 2.07
N GLU A 75 8.25 7.15 2.23
CA GLU A 75 9.46 6.40 2.54
C GLU A 75 10.06 6.88 3.85
N ARG A 76 10.50 5.93 4.67
CA ARG A 76 11.16 6.18 5.93
C ARG A 76 12.67 6.29 5.70
N GLY A 77 13.23 7.46 6.01
CA GLY A 77 14.67 7.69 6.03
C GLY A 77 15.37 6.90 7.15
N GLU A 78 16.70 6.91 7.12
CA GLU A 78 17.53 6.28 8.18
C GLU A 78 17.37 6.96 9.54
N ASP A 79 17.00 8.24 9.54
CA ASP A 79 16.63 9.03 10.71
C ASP A 79 15.24 8.66 11.28
N GLY A 80 14.53 7.75 10.62
CA GLY A 80 13.19 7.32 11.01
C GLY A 80 12.07 8.25 10.54
N VAL A 81 12.40 9.32 9.80
CA VAL A 81 11.43 10.30 9.31
C VAL A 81 10.79 9.80 8.02
N TRP A 82 9.46 9.82 7.99
CA TRP A 82 8.67 9.51 6.81
C TRP A 82 8.50 10.73 5.92
N VAL A 83 8.81 10.58 4.64
CA VAL A 83 8.67 11.63 3.64
C VAL A 83 7.79 11.14 2.52
N ARG A 84 6.85 11.96 2.05
CA ARG A 84 6.05 11.65 0.87
C ARG A 84 6.94 11.75 -0.37
N THR A 85 7.19 10.64 -1.03
CA THR A 85 8.07 10.57 -2.21
C THR A 85 7.31 10.51 -3.52
N ALA A 86 6.05 10.07 -3.51
CA ALA A 86 5.24 10.04 -4.73
C ALA A 86 3.74 10.16 -4.47
N VAL A 87 3.04 10.54 -5.54
CA VAL A 87 1.57 10.51 -5.66
C VAL A 87 1.25 9.70 -6.91
N LEU A 88 0.47 8.64 -6.75
CA LEU A 88 0.03 7.75 -7.80
C LEU A 88 -1.39 8.11 -8.23
N ARG A 89 -1.59 8.18 -9.54
CA ARG A 89 -2.87 8.43 -10.21
C ARG A 89 -2.95 7.52 -11.42
N ALA A 90 -4.17 7.19 -11.85
CA ALA A 90 -4.37 6.43 -13.07
C ALA A 90 -3.98 7.27 -14.31
N ASP A 91 -3.16 6.69 -15.20
CA ASP A 91 -2.62 7.36 -16.39
C ASP A 91 -3.63 7.48 -17.55
N ASP A 92 -4.68 6.65 -17.53
CA ASP A 92 -5.67 6.57 -18.60
C ASP A 92 -6.70 7.72 -18.59
N GLY A 93 -6.60 8.66 -17.64
CA GLY A 93 -7.50 9.82 -17.52
C GLY A 93 -8.93 9.46 -17.12
N GLU A 94 -9.31 8.19 -17.27
CA GLU A 94 -10.38 7.50 -16.56
C GLU A 94 -9.96 7.38 -15.11
N ARG A 95 -9.99 8.49 -14.37
CA ARG A 95 -9.82 8.51 -12.93
C ARG A 95 -10.96 7.71 -12.32
N ASP A 96 -10.83 6.38 -12.38
CA ASP A 96 -11.86 5.41 -12.04
C ASP A 96 -12.32 5.76 -10.63
N ASN A 97 -13.59 6.12 -10.50
CA ASN A 97 -14.18 6.60 -9.26
C ASN A 97 -13.77 5.69 -8.10
N GLY A 98 -13.08 6.24 -7.10
CA GLY A 98 -12.56 5.47 -5.98
C GLY A 98 -11.17 4.86 -6.16
N PHE A 99 -10.34 5.33 -7.11
CA PHE A 99 -8.89 5.04 -7.11
C PHE A 99 -8.30 5.29 -5.71
N GLY A 100 -7.49 4.37 -5.21
CA GLY A 100 -6.95 4.45 -3.85
C GLY A 100 -7.92 3.92 -2.77
N ALA A 101 -9.04 3.29 -3.14
CA ALA A 101 -9.96 2.65 -2.18
C ALA A 101 -9.32 1.43 -1.50
N ALA A 102 -8.39 0.77 -2.19
CA ALA A 102 -7.57 -0.30 -1.65
C ALA A 102 -6.14 -0.14 -2.14
N VAL A 103 -5.17 -0.44 -1.30
CA VAL A 103 -3.75 -0.31 -1.63
C VAL A 103 -2.97 -1.50 -1.11
N ALA A 104 -1.95 -1.93 -1.86
CA ALA A 104 -0.99 -2.91 -1.41
C ALA A 104 0.40 -2.62 -1.98
N LEU A 105 1.45 -3.02 -1.26
CA LEU A 105 2.85 -2.90 -1.69
C LEU A 105 3.53 -4.26 -1.66
N GLN A 106 4.39 -4.51 -2.64
CA GLN A 106 5.35 -5.60 -2.58
C GLN A 106 6.64 -5.23 -3.33
N GLY A 107 7.75 -5.12 -2.59
CA GLY A 107 9.03 -4.71 -3.16
C GLY A 107 8.92 -3.36 -3.90
N SER A 108 9.19 -3.39 -5.21
CA SER A 108 9.11 -2.24 -6.11
C SER A 108 7.75 -2.05 -6.77
N GLN A 109 6.73 -2.82 -6.38
CA GLN A 109 5.39 -2.75 -6.98
C GLN A 109 4.36 -2.19 -6.00
N ALA A 110 3.44 -1.40 -6.53
CA ALA A 110 2.28 -0.90 -5.82
C ALA A 110 1.02 -1.27 -6.59
N PHE A 111 0.00 -1.70 -5.85
CA PHE A 111 -1.28 -2.13 -6.39
C PHE A 111 -2.35 -1.21 -5.81
N VAL A 112 -3.15 -0.59 -6.68
CA VAL A 112 -4.15 0.39 -6.28
C VAL A 112 -5.50 0.00 -6.86
N GLY A 113 -6.44 -0.30 -5.97
CA GLY A 113 -7.81 -0.62 -6.32
C GLY A 113 -8.62 0.62 -6.65
N ALA A 114 -9.47 0.50 -7.68
CA ALA A 114 -10.41 1.50 -8.13
C ALA A 114 -11.76 0.83 -8.47
N PRO A 115 -12.61 0.58 -7.48
CA PRO A 115 -13.82 -0.22 -7.65
C PRO A 115 -14.93 0.41 -8.51
N SER A 116 -14.72 1.59 -9.11
CA SER A 116 -15.60 2.31 -10.04
C SER A 116 -17.10 2.27 -9.70
N THR A 117 -17.61 3.41 -9.26
CA THR A 117 -18.99 3.53 -8.76
C THR A 117 -19.98 4.04 -9.81
N ARG A 118 -19.51 4.42 -11.01
CA ARG A 118 -20.25 5.38 -11.84
C ARG A 118 -21.49 4.81 -12.52
N ASP A 119 -21.58 3.52 -12.80
CA ASP A 119 -22.78 2.94 -13.40
C ASP A 119 -22.93 1.47 -12.98
N ASN A 120 -24.18 0.96 -13.00
CA ASN A 120 -24.53 -0.46 -12.75
C ASN A 120 -23.87 -1.48 -13.72
N GLY A 121 -22.89 -1.05 -14.52
CA GLY A 121 -22.07 -1.87 -15.42
C GLY A 121 -20.58 -1.51 -15.45
N SER A 122 -20.11 -0.55 -14.65
CA SER A 122 -18.68 -0.20 -14.61
C SER A 122 -17.87 -1.29 -13.94
N ARG A 123 -16.88 -1.79 -14.68
CA ARG A 123 -15.94 -2.82 -14.24
C ARG A 123 -14.83 -2.11 -13.48
N GLY A 124 -14.82 -2.25 -12.16
CA GLY A 124 -13.72 -1.77 -11.33
C GLY A 124 -12.39 -2.39 -11.78
N ALA A 125 -11.29 -1.80 -11.34
CA ALA A 125 -9.96 -2.22 -11.74
C ALA A 125 -8.96 -2.22 -10.56
N VAL A 126 -7.84 -2.91 -10.77
CA VAL A 126 -6.62 -2.77 -9.98
C VAL A 126 -5.52 -2.25 -10.90
N TYR A 127 -4.92 -1.13 -10.52
CA TYR A 127 -3.80 -0.51 -11.22
C TYR A 127 -2.50 -0.98 -10.60
N VAL A 128 -1.53 -1.32 -11.46
CA VAL A 128 -0.20 -1.77 -11.04
C VAL A 128 0.82 -0.72 -11.41
N PHE A 129 1.59 -0.28 -10.42
CA PHE A 129 2.70 0.64 -10.57
C PHE A 129 4.01 -0.06 -10.25
N GLN A 130 5.04 0.29 -11.01
CA GLN A 130 6.40 -0.20 -10.83
C GLN A 130 7.32 0.98 -10.55
N PHE A 131 8.11 0.86 -9.49
CA PHE A 131 9.19 1.76 -9.18
C PHE A 131 10.45 1.33 -9.94
N ASP A 132 11.05 2.23 -10.71
CA ASP A 132 12.25 1.97 -11.50
C ASP A 132 13.56 2.42 -10.82
N GLY A 133 13.46 2.91 -9.57
CA GLY A 133 14.58 3.52 -8.84
C GLY A 133 14.55 5.04 -8.82
N LEU A 134 13.78 5.67 -9.71
CA LEU A 134 13.62 7.12 -9.80
C LEU A 134 12.16 7.54 -9.64
N GLN A 135 11.26 6.84 -10.30
CA GLN A 135 9.84 7.20 -10.37
C GLN A 135 8.94 5.97 -10.38
N TRP A 136 7.69 6.19 -10.00
CA TRP A 136 6.62 5.21 -10.15
C TRP A 136 5.97 5.39 -11.51
N ARG A 137 5.81 4.28 -12.24
CA ARG A 137 5.11 4.26 -13.52
C ARG A 137 3.99 3.25 -13.49
N GLN A 138 2.81 3.65 -13.96
CA GLN A 138 1.74 2.68 -14.20
C GLN A 138 2.20 1.76 -15.32
N ILE A 139 2.15 0.46 -15.07
CA ILE A 139 2.55 -0.55 -16.04
C ILE A 139 1.39 -1.43 -16.46
N GLN A 140 0.29 -1.42 -15.70
CA GLN A 140 -0.87 -2.25 -16.01
C GLN A 140 -2.15 -1.74 -15.36
N ARG A 141 -3.27 -2.04 -16.03
CA ARG A 141 -4.63 -1.97 -15.48
C ARG A 141 -5.26 -3.35 -15.59
N LEU A 142 -5.65 -3.91 -14.45
CA LEU A 142 -6.31 -5.19 -14.32
C LEU A 142 -7.81 -4.94 -14.13
N ALA A 143 -8.61 -5.13 -15.17
CA ALA A 143 -10.06 -5.07 -15.09
C ALA A 143 -10.65 -6.45 -15.38
N GLY A 144 -11.68 -6.84 -14.63
CA GLY A 144 -12.25 -8.17 -14.79
C GLY A 144 -13.04 -8.35 -16.09
N GLU A 145 -13.04 -9.57 -16.62
CA GLU A 145 -13.84 -9.95 -17.78
C GLU A 145 -15.26 -10.37 -17.35
N GLY A 146 -16.29 -9.94 -18.07
CA GLY A 146 -17.70 -10.29 -17.80
C GLY A 146 -18.40 -9.38 -16.77
N ALA A 147 -19.68 -9.06 -17.03
CA ALA A 147 -20.44 -8.06 -16.29
C ALA A 147 -20.87 -8.48 -14.87
N GLN A 148 -20.81 -9.78 -14.52
CA GLN A 148 -21.39 -10.31 -13.27
C GLN A 148 -20.35 -10.69 -12.21
N THR A 149 -19.15 -11.14 -12.59
CA THR A 149 -18.10 -11.61 -11.66
C THR A 149 -17.04 -10.55 -11.34
N SER A 150 -17.07 -9.43 -12.07
CA SER A 150 -16.04 -8.38 -12.06
C SER A 150 -16.57 -7.03 -11.58
N ALA A 151 -17.83 -6.98 -11.18
CA ALA A 151 -18.48 -5.77 -10.71
C ALA A 151 -17.73 -5.26 -9.47
N ARG A 152 -17.21 -4.04 -9.58
CA ARG A 152 -16.46 -3.36 -8.51
C ARG A 152 -15.18 -4.08 -8.07
N MET A 153 -14.48 -4.74 -9.00
CA MET A 153 -13.14 -5.27 -8.74
C MET A 153 -12.20 -4.17 -8.22
N GLY A 154 -11.34 -4.51 -7.27
CA GLY A 154 -10.43 -3.55 -6.63
C GLY A 154 -11.03 -2.88 -5.38
N ALA A 155 -12.17 -3.38 -4.88
CA ALA A 155 -12.73 -2.94 -3.59
C ALA A 155 -11.83 -3.32 -2.41
N SER A 156 -11.08 -4.42 -2.54
CA SER A 156 -10.02 -4.82 -1.64
C SER A 156 -8.89 -5.42 -2.48
N VAL A 157 -7.66 -5.27 -2.01
CA VAL A 157 -6.46 -5.78 -2.69
C VAL A 157 -5.53 -6.38 -1.65
N ALA A 158 -5.01 -7.57 -1.92
CA ALA A 158 -3.96 -8.21 -1.15
C ALA A 158 -2.92 -8.80 -2.10
N VAL A 159 -1.66 -8.79 -1.70
CA VAL A 159 -0.55 -9.33 -2.48
C VAL A 159 0.33 -10.19 -1.59
N ASP A 160 0.73 -11.35 -2.11
CA ASP A 160 1.67 -12.26 -1.47
C ASP A 160 2.45 -13.05 -2.51
N GLY A 161 3.76 -12.83 -2.56
CA GLY A 161 4.65 -13.44 -3.54
C GLY A 161 4.20 -13.17 -4.96
N GLU A 162 3.89 -14.22 -5.70
CA GLU A 162 3.41 -14.11 -7.08
C GLU A 162 1.88 -13.99 -7.17
N TYR A 163 1.15 -13.84 -6.07
CA TYR A 163 -0.32 -13.79 -6.09
C TYR A 163 -0.85 -12.41 -5.71
N LEU A 164 -1.81 -11.93 -6.50
CA LEU A 164 -2.60 -10.74 -6.25
C LEU A 164 -4.06 -11.17 -6.11
N ALA A 165 -4.69 -10.83 -4.99
CA ALA A 165 -6.10 -11.06 -4.76
C ALA A 165 -6.85 -9.72 -4.82
N ALA A 166 -7.93 -9.65 -5.59
CA ALA A 166 -8.73 -8.45 -5.79
C ALA A 166 -10.22 -8.74 -5.57
N GLY A 167 -10.81 -8.09 -4.55
CA GLY A 167 -12.23 -8.26 -4.21
C GLY A 167 -13.16 -7.54 -5.19
N ALA A 168 -14.28 -8.19 -5.53
CA ALA A 168 -15.36 -7.68 -6.38
C ALA A 168 -16.70 -7.80 -5.63
N TRP A 169 -16.89 -6.95 -4.63
CA TRP A 169 -17.99 -7.04 -3.66
C TRP A 169 -19.39 -6.92 -4.29
N GLY A 170 -19.53 -6.29 -5.46
CA GLY A 170 -20.80 -6.23 -6.20
C GLY A 170 -21.15 -7.50 -6.99
N GLY A 171 -20.16 -8.35 -7.28
CA GLY A 171 -20.31 -9.59 -8.05
C GLY A 171 -20.17 -10.87 -7.23
N ALA A 172 -20.15 -10.77 -5.89
CA ALA A 172 -19.91 -11.87 -4.96
C ALA A 172 -18.61 -12.66 -5.26
N GLY A 173 -17.56 -11.98 -5.75
CA GLY A 173 -16.36 -12.62 -6.28
C GLY A 173 -15.04 -12.10 -5.71
N LEU A 174 -14.01 -12.94 -5.82
CA LEU A 174 -12.61 -12.61 -5.62
C LEU A 174 -11.86 -13.02 -6.89
N ALA A 175 -11.08 -12.13 -7.48
CA ALA A 175 -10.13 -12.50 -8.51
C ALA A 175 -8.78 -12.79 -7.86
N VAL A 176 -8.22 -13.97 -8.10
CA VAL A 176 -6.83 -14.30 -7.75
C VAL A 176 -6.04 -14.35 -9.04
N LEU A 177 -5.05 -13.47 -9.15
CA LEU A 177 -4.18 -13.32 -10.30
C LEU A 177 -2.77 -13.77 -9.91
N ARG A 178 -2.10 -14.49 -10.80
CA ARG A 178 -0.69 -14.81 -10.66
C ARG A 178 0.14 -13.81 -11.46
N MET A 179 1.06 -13.12 -10.78
CA MET A 179 2.01 -12.16 -11.30
C MET A 179 3.29 -12.92 -11.70
N SER A 180 3.33 -13.47 -12.92
CA SER A 180 4.54 -14.15 -13.42
C SER A 180 5.47 -13.18 -14.13
N SER A 181 6.76 -13.19 -13.79
CA SER A 181 7.83 -12.55 -14.57
C SER A 181 8.31 -13.37 -15.77
N ALA A 182 7.77 -14.58 -15.95
CA ALA A 182 8.16 -15.50 -17.02
C ALA A 182 6.96 -15.84 -17.91
N SER A 183 7.17 -15.71 -19.23
CA SER A 183 6.31 -16.29 -20.27
C SER A 183 6.27 -17.81 -20.06
N SER A 184 5.30 -18.30 -19.29
CA SER A 184 5.05 -19.73 -19.17
C SER A 184 3.87 -20.09 -20.06
N ARG A 185 4.14 -21.06 -20.95
CA ARG A 185 3.26 -21.48 -22.04
C ARG A 185 1.86 -21.81 -21.52
N ALA A 186 0.89 -21.38 -22.34
CA ALA A 186 -0.51 -21.78 -22.28
C ALA A 186 -0.68 -23.28 -21.98
N GLY A 187 -1.50 -23.61 -20.98
CA GLY A 187 -1.78 -25.00 -20.61
C GLY A 187 -2.82 -25.18 -19.51
N SER A 188 -3.05 -24.19 -18.66
CA SER A 188 -4.20 -24.16 -17.74
C SER A 188 -5.12 -23.01 -18.16
N GLY A 189 -6.44 -23.21 -18.15
CA GLY A 189 -7.48 -22.28 -18.64
C GLY A 189 -7.53 -20.86 -18.03
N CYS A 190 -6.46 -20.37 -17.40
CA CYS A 190 -6.20 -18.97 -17.16
C CYS A 190 -5.71 -18.31 -18.45
N LYS A 191 -6.50 -17.40 -19.02
CA LYS A 191 -6.03 -16.52 -20.09
C LYS A 191 -5.03 -15.54 -19.46
N TRP A 192 -3.77 -15.64 -19.88
CA TRP A 192 -2.67 -14.82 -19.37
C TRP A 192 -2.65 -13.44 -20.04
N LEU A 193 -2.29 -12.39 -19.28
CA LEU A 193 -1.78 -11.15 -19.84
C LEU A 193 -0.24 -11.22 -19.82
N ASP A 194 0.37 -11.21 -21.00
CA ASP A 194 1.82 -11.33 -21.17
C ASP A 194 2.50 -9.97 -20.91
N TRP A 195 3.44 -9.93 -19.97
CA TRP A 195 4.02 -8.73 -19.35
C TRP A 195 4.93 -7.89 -20.28
N HIS A 196 5.31 -8.42 -21.45
CA HIS A 196 6.40 -7.85 -22.25
C HIS A 196 6.04 -7.15 -23.57
N ARG A 197 4.76 -7.03 -23.93
CA ARG A 197 4.39 -6.27 -25.14
C ARG A 197 3.41 -5.16 -24.82
N GLY A 198 3.96 -3.94 -24.76
CA GLY A 198 3.19 -2.72 -24.90
C GLY A 198 2.49 -2.70 -26.26
N SER A 199 1.27 -3.19 -26.30
CA SER A 199 0.31 -2.88 -27.36
C SER A 199 -1.07 -3.27 -26.88
N ALA A 200 -1.85 -2.27 -26.49
CA ALA A 200 -3.30 -2.38 -26.47
C ALA A 200 -3.77 -2.90 -27.83
N THR A 201 -4.33 -4.09 -27.89
CA THR A 201 -5.17 -4.49 -29.01
C THR A 201 -6.44 -5.12 -28.48
N LYS A 202 -7.56 -4.48 -28.86
CA LYS A 202 -8.94 -4.97 -28.81
C LYS A 202 -9.03 -6.43 -29.26
N TRP A 203 -9.87 -7.22 -28.60
CA TRP A 203 -10.37 -8.48 -29.17
C TRP A 203 -11.88 -8.59 -29.00
N ALA A 204 -12.53 -8.78 -30.16
CA ALA A 204 -13.94 -9.04 -30.33
C ALA A 204 -14.25 -10.52 -30.05
N ALA A 205 -15.46 -10.78 -29.56
CA ALA A 205 -15.97 -12.11 -29.26
C ALA A 205 -16.38 -12.87 -30.54
N GLN A 206 -16.17 -14.18 -30.53
CA GLN A 206 -17.11 -15.15 -31.08
C GLN A 206 -17.81 -15.83 -29.91
#